data_AF-A0A833FUK6-F1
#
_entry.id   AF-A0A833FUK6-F1
#
_cell.length_a   1.000
_cell.length_b   1.000
_cell.length_c   1.000
_cell.angle_alpha   90.00
_cell.angle_beta   90.00
_cell.angle_gamma   90.00
#
_symmetry.space_group_name_H-M   'P 1'
#
loop_
_entity.id
_entity.type
_entity.pdbx_description
1 polymer ?
#
loop_
_entity_poly.entity_id
_entity_poly.type
_entity_poly.pdbx_seq_one_letter_code
_entity_poly.pdbx_strand_id
1 'polypeptide(L)' 'MKKQVIKKLNSEIKVKMTKNEDVSLEIEFENNKLLPLLFGERDRFLRHIEKTLGVTVVARGNHVLISGSMH' A
#
# COMPACT_ATOMS: atom_id res chain seq x y z
N MET A 1 -9.56 -9.17 -38.49
CA MET A 1 -8.38 -8.38 -38.06
C MET A 1 -8.68 -7.25 -37.04
N LYS A 2 -9.86 -7.21 -36.38
CA LYS A 2 -10.25 -6.10 -35.46
C LYS A 2 -9.88 -6.30 -33.97
N LYS A 3 -9.37 -7.48 -33.57
CA LYS A 3 -8.98 -7.77 -32.18
C LYS A 3 -7.64 -7.15 -31.75
N GLN A 4 -6.77 -6.78 -32.71
CA GLN A 4 -5.46 -6.17 -32.40
C GLN A 4 -5.59 -4.70 -31.96
N VAL A 5 -6.58 -3.98 -32.50
CA VAL A 5 -6.77 -2.53 -32.26
C VAL A 5 -7.31 -2.27 -30.85
N ILE A 6 -8.23 -3.12 -30.36
CA ILE A 6 -8.82 -2.99 -29.02
C ILE A 6 -7.79 -3.35 -27.93
N LYS A 7 -6.86 -4.27 -28.21
CA LYS A 7 -5.80 -4.65 -27.26
C LYS A 7 -4.81 -3.50 -27.04
N LYS A 8 -4.56 -2.68 -28.06
CA LYS A 8 -3.67 -1.51 -28.01
C LYS A 8 -4.29 -0.31 -27.29
N LEU A 9 -5.60 -0.11 -27.45
CA LEU A 9 -6.35 0.93 -26.72
C LEU A 9 -6.38 0.66 -25.21
N ASN A 10 -6.48 -0.62 -24.80
CA ASN A 10 -6.48 -1.00 -23.38
C ASN A 10 -5.08 -0.95 -22.73
N SER A 11 -4.00 -1.06 -23.51
CA SER A 11 -2.63 -0.85 -23.00
C SER A 11 -2.26 0.63 -22.85
N GLU A 12 -2.90 1.52 -23.62
CA GLU A 12 -2.62 2.96 -23.57
C GLU A 12 -3.40 3.68 -22.45
N ILE A 13 -4.50 3.10 -21.93
CA ILE A 13 -5.39 3.74 -20.95
C ILE A 13 -5.05 3.45 -19.47
N LYS A 14 -4.32 2.37 -19.11
CA LYS A 14 -4.13 2.00 -17.67
C LYS A 14 -2.71 1.93 -17.14
N VAL A 15 -1.71 2.32 -17.93
CA VAL A 15 -0.33 2.48 -17.44
C VAL A 15 0.18 3.85 -17.85
N LYS A 16 -0.49 4.87 -17.32
CA LYS A 16 0.02 6.25 -17.31
C LYS A 16 -0.40 6.95 -16.01
N MET A 17 -0.29 6.24 -14.89
CA MET A 17 -0.17 6.89 -13.59
C MET A 17 1.32 7.04 -13.32
N THR A 18 1.78 8.21 -13.79
CA THR A 18 2.89 9.01 -13.28
C THR A 18 3.78 8.35 -12.23
N LYS A 19 5.05 8.28 -12.60
CA LYS A 19 6.27 8.06 -11.82
C LYS A 19 6.27 8.80 -10.46
N ASN A 20 5.50 8.30 -9.49
CA ASN A 20 5.82 8.46 -8.08
C ASN A 20 6.65 7.22 -7.74
N GLU A 21 7.86 7.42 -7.23
CA GLU A 21 8.57 6.29 -6.63
C GLU A 21 7.75 5.89 -5.40
N ASP A 22 6.98 4.81 -5.53
CA ASP A 22 6.25 4.24 -4.40
C ASP A 22 7.29 3.75 -3.40
N VAL A 23 7.48 4.54 -2.34
CA VAL A 23 8.41 4.22 -1.27
C VAL A 23 7.72 3.27 -0.33
N SER A 24 8.43 2.19 0.01
CA SER A 24 7.97 1.19 0.96
C SER A 24 8.95 1.08 2.11
N LEU A 25 8.43 1.12 3.33
CA LEU A 25 9.16 0.93 4.57
C LEU A 25 8.67 -0.36 5.24
N GLU A 26 9.58 -1.28 5.51
CA GLU A 26 9.30 -2.48 6.30
C GLU A 26 9.83 -2.30 7.72
N ILE A 27 8.97 -2.56 8.70
CA ILE A 27 9.28 -2.46 10.12
C ILE A 27 9.09 -3.85 10.73
N GLU A 28 10.14 -4.38 11.36
CA GLU A 28 10.06 -5.60 12.15
C GLU A 28 9.82 -5.27 13.62
N PHE A 29 8.90 -6.02 14.24
CA PHE A 29 8.64 -5.96 15.68
C PHE A 29 9.27 -7.18 16.35
N GLU A 30 10.33 -6.97 17.10
CA GLU A 30 10.94 -8.04 17.91
C GLU A 30 9.98 -8.52 19.02
N ASN A 31 9.15 -7.61 19.54
CA ASN A 31 8.16 -7.91 20.57
C ASN A 31 6.73 -7.87 20.00
N ASN A 32 6.21 -9.05 19.66
CA ASN A 32 4.87 -9.21 19.08
C ASN A 32 3.73 -8.73 20.00
N LYS A 33 4.00 -8.52 21.31
CA LYS A 33 3.00 -7.97 22.23
C LYS A 33 2.66 -6.51 21.93
N LEU A 34 3.49 -5.82 21.15
CA LEU A 34 3.24 -4.43 20.72
C LEU A 34 2.29 -4.35 19.53
N LEU A 35 2.17 -5.41 18.72
CA LEU A 35 1.34 -5.41 17.51
C LEU A 35 -0.15 -5.14 17.81
N PRO A 36 -0.78 -5.77 18.83
CA PRO A 36 -2.17 -5.43 19.18
C PRO A 36 -2.36 -3.97 19.60
N LEU A 37 -1.36 -3.37 20.26
CA LEU A 37 -1.39 -1.96 20.64
C LEU A 37 -1.26 -1.04 19.43
N LEU A 38 -0.42 -1.41 18.46
CA LEU A 38 -0.28 -0.70 17.19
C LEU A 38 -1.55 -0.79 16.34
N PHE A 39 -2.16 -1.99 16.25
CA PHE A 39 -3.33 -2.19 15.38
C PHE A 39 -4.58 -1.54 15.98
N GLY A 40 -4.69 -1.60 17.31
CA GLY A 40 -5.89 -1.23 18.02
C GLY A 40 -7.04 -2.21 17.74
N GLU A 41 -8.20 -1.96 18.36
CA GLU A 41 -9.37 -2.80 18.12
C GLU A 41 -9.77 -2.78 16.64
N ARG A 42 -9.83 -3.97 16.02
CA ARG A 42 -10.24 -4.15 14.63
C ARG A 42 -9.47 -3.24 13.65
N ASP A 43 -8.17 -3.10 13.88
CA ASP A 43 -7.22 -2.31 13.06
C ASP A 43 -7.56 -0.82 12.97
N ARG A 44 -8.30 -0.29 13.95
CA ARG A 44 -8.76 1.11 13.94
C ARG A 44 -7.61 2.12 13.85
N PHE A 45 -6.46 1.82 14.45
CA PHE A 45 -5.31 2.71 14.43
C PHE A 45 -4.54 2.62 13.11
N LEU A 46 -4.43 1.43 12.50
CA LEU A 46 -3.86 1.31 11.16
C LEU A 46 -4.67 2.12 10.15
N ARG A 47 -6.00 1.97 10.16
CA ARG A 47 -6.89 2.76 9.29
C ARG A 47 -6.79 4.26 9.53
N HIS A 48 -6.53 4.66 10.77
CA HIS A 48 -6.30 6.06 11.10
C HIS A 48 -4.98 6.56 10.49
N ILE A 49 -3.89 5.80 10.64
CA ILE A 49 -2.58 6.13 10.03
C ILE A 49 -2.70 6.21 8.51
N GLU A 50 -3.32 5.22 7.87
CA GLU A 50 -3.54 5.19 6.42
C GLU A 50 -4.28 6.43 5.92
N LYS A 51 -5.39 6.78 6.58
CA LYS A 51 -6.19 7.96 6.19
C LYS A 51 -5.48 9.28 6.43
N THR A 52 -4.79 9.41 7.56
CA THR A 52 -4.14 10.66 7.96
C THR A 52 -2.92 10.95 7.10
N LEU A 53 -2.15 9.92 6.74
CA LEU A 53 -0.90 10.07 5.98
C LEU A 53 -1.07 9.78 4.47
N GLY A 54 -2.22 9.26 4.04
CA GLY A 54 -2.43 8.85 2.65
C GLY A 54 -1.57 7.65 2.23
N VAL A 55 -1.24 6.77 3.18
CA VAL A 55 -0.40 5.59 2.97
C VAL A 55 -1.23 4.31 3.03
N THR A 56 -0.65 3.20 2.57
CA THR A 56 -1.19 1.84 2.77
C THR A 56 -0.36 1.13 3.84
N VAL A 57 -1.01 0.43 4.76
CA VAL A 57 -0.33 -0.35 5.80
C VAL A 57 -0.75 -1.82 5.72
N VAL A 58 0.21 -2.72 5.66
CA VAL A 58 -0.01 -4.18 5.62
C VAL A 58 0.77 -4.87 6.74
N ALA A 59 0.07 -5.55 7.63
CA ALA A 59 0.68 -6.37 8.67
C ALA A 59 0.80 -7.84 8.23
N ARG A 60 1.98 -8.45 8.41
CA ARG A 60 2.23 -9.88 8.16
C ARG A 60 3.13 -10.45 9.26
N GLY A 61 2.55 -11.25 10.15
CA GLY A 61 3.29 -11.79 11.29
C GLY A 61 3.78 -10.66 12.20
N ASN A 62 5.10 -10.56 12.38
CA ASN A 62 5.76 -9.49 13.13
C ASN A 62 6.29 -8.35 12.25
N HIS A 63 6.01 -8.36 10.96
CA HIS A 63 6.39 -7.31 10.03
C HIS A 63 5.21 -6.42 9.70
N VAL A 64 5.47 -5.11 9.58
CA VAL A 64 4.53 -4.11 9.11
C VAL A 64 5.16 -3.38 7.93
N LEU A 65 4.49 -3.47 6.78
CA LEU A 65 4.85 -2.78 5.56
C LEU A 65 4.02 -1.51 5.44
N ILE A 66 4.67 -0.38 5.22
CA ILE A 66 4.02 0.92 4.95
C ILE A 66 4.46 1.37 3.56
N SER A 67 3.51 1.61 2.66
CA SER A 67 3.79 2.10 1.32
C SER A 67 3.04 3.37 1.01
N GLY A 68 3.67 4.27 0.27
CA GLY A 68 3.07 5.54 -0.12
C GLY A 68 3.85 6.22 -1.23
N SER A 69 3.21 7.18 -1.87
CA SER A 69 3.82 7.95 -2.95
C SER A 69 4.61 9.12 -2.37
N MET A 70 5.92 9.16 -2.61
CA MET A 70 6.75 10.32 -2.25
C MET A 70 6.42 11.46 -3.23
N HIS A 71 5.82 12.54 -2.72
CA HIS A 71 5.58 13.78 -3.48
C HIS A 71 6.81 14.68 -3.47
#